data_AF-A0AAE7TGB7-F1
#
_entry.id   AF-A0AAE7TGB7-F1
#
_cell.length_a   1.000
_cell.length_b   1.000
_cell.length_c   1.000
_cell.angle_alpha   90.00
_cell.angle_beta   90.00
_cell.angle_gamma   90.00
#
_symmetry.space_group_name_H-M   'P 1'
#
loop_
_entity.id
_entity.type
_entity.pdbx_description
1 polymer ?
#
loop_
_entity_poly.entity_id
_entity_poly.type
_entity_poly.pdbx_seq_one_letter_code
_entity_poly.pdbx_strand_id
1 'polypeptide(L)'
;MAKPAVSRDAFRGLFAFYAAKAHHDHNGIAEGRLLKLFGSSEHIPDGLLELWSSRTELIGSDAIGNIMSPLAHQILDGAAQYNHASDFLRRLLRELDQDDH
;
A
#
# COMPACT_ATOMS: atom_id res chain seq x y z
N MET A 1 -17.08 8.37 -7.86
CA MET A 1 -16.09 9.19 -8.59
C MET A 1 -14.74 8.55 -8.40
N ALA A 2 -14.08 8.12 -9.47
CA ALA A 2 -12.71 7.63 -9.39
C ALA A 2 -11.80 8.79 -8.96
N LYS A 3 -10.94 8.55 -7.96
CA LYS A 3 -9.97 9.55 -7.53
C LYS A 3 -8.88 9.69 -8.62
N PRO A 4 -8.26 10.86 -8.77
CA PRO A 4 -7.25 11.08 -9.80
C PRO A 4 -6.07 10.11 -9.64
N ALA A 5 -5.45 9.74 -10.77
CA ALA A 5 -4.22 8.97 -10.76
C ALA A 5 -3.14 9.71 -9.97
N VAL A 6 -2.31 8.95 -9.26
CA VAL A 6 -1.29 9.50 -8.36
C VAL A 6 0.05 9.35 -9.05
N SER A 7 0.78 10.46 -9.21
CA SER A 7 2.15 10.39 -9.74
C SER A 7 3.04 9.52 -8.86
N ARG A 8 4.11 8.96 -9.43
CA ARG A 8 5.05 8.10 -8.71
C ARG A 8 5.56 8.79 -7.42
N ASP A 9 5.96 10.05 -7.52
CA ASP A 9 6.43 10.84 -6.37
C ASP A 9 5.35 11.09 -5.32
N ALA A 10 4.11 11.35 -5.75
CA ALA A 10 2.99 11.50 -4.83
C ALA A 10 2.67 10.19 -4.10
N PHE A 11 2.81 9.05 -4.77
CA PHE A 11 2.66 7.74 -4.12
C PHE A 11 3.75 7.50 -3.08
N ARG A 12 5.02 7.78 -3.42
CA ARG A 12 6.15 7.68 -2.49
C ARG A 12 5.97 8.58 -1.27
N GLY A 13 5.49 9.81 -1.48
CA GLY A 13 5.15 10.74 -0.40
C GLY A 13 4.01 10.23 0.49
N LEU A 14 2.94 9.69 -0.11
CA LEU A 14 1.84 9.08 0.65
C LEU A 14 2.32 7.88 1.47
N PHE A 15 3.15 7.02 0.88
CA PHE A 15 3.75 5.89 1.60
C PHE A 15 4.57 6.35 2.80
N ALA A 16 5.47 7.32 2.61
CA ALA A 16 6.28 7.89 3.69
C ALA A 16 5.41 8.52 4.79
N PHE A 17 4.35 9.23 4.40
CA PHE A 17 3.40 9.82 5.34
C PHE A 17 2.69 8.73 6.18
N TYR A 18 2.24 7.65 5.54
CA TYR A 18 1.56 6.56 6.22
C TYR A 18 2.49 5.73 7.11
N ALA A 19 3.75 5.52 6.70
CA ALA A 19 4.78 4.90 7.54
C ALA A 19 5.07 5.76 8.77
N ALA A 20 5.29 7.07 8.58
CA ALA A 20 5.50 8.00 9.68
C ALA A 20 4.28 8.11 10.61
N LYS A 21 3.07 8.03 10.05
CA LYS A 21 1.83 7.99 10.83
C LYS A 21 1.75 6.73 11.67
N ALA A 22 2.05 5.55 11.12
CA ALA A 22 2.05 4.30 11.87
C ALA A 22 3.08 4.33 13.01
N HIS A 23 4.25 4.92 12.76
CA HIS A 23 5.24 5.21 13.80
C HIS A 23 4.67 6.09 14.92
N HIS A 24 3.98 7.18 14.55
CA HIS A 24 3.41 8.13 15.50
C HIS A 24 2.23 7.57 16.31
N ASP A 25 1.40 6.73 15.69
CA ASP A 25 0.25 6.08 16.34
C ASP A 25 0.69 4.93 17.29
N HIS A 26 1.99 4.83 17.62
CA HIS A 26 2.62 3.73 18.39
C HIS A 26 2.41 2.34 17.78
N ASN A 27 2.05 2.29 16.50
CA ASN A 27 1.87 1.05 15.77
C ASN A 27 3.19 0.62 15.10
N GLY A 28 4.22 0.43 15.94
CA GLY A 28 5.55 0.02 15.51
C GLY A 28 5.57 -1.34 14.82
N ILE A 29 4.55 -2.17 15.05
CA ILE A 29 4.37 -3.45 14.36
C ILE A 29 3.93 -3.20 12.92
N ALA A 30 2.87 -2.41 12.68
CA ALA A 30 2.43 -2.09 11.32
C ALA A 30 3.50 -1.31 10.55
N GLU A 31 4.18 -0.35 11.19
CA GLU A 31 5.32 0.35 10.60
C GLU A 31 6.44 -0.64 10.22
N GLY A 32 6.87 -1.48 11.15
CA GLY A 32 7.93 -2.46 10.92
C GLY A 32 7.56 -3.47 9.83
N ARG A 33 6.30 -3.90 9.76
CA ARG A 33 5.80 -4.79 8.70
C ARG A 33 5.71 -4.07 7.35
N LEU A 34 5.32 -2.80 7.34
CA LEU A 34 5.24 -1.98 6.11
C LEU A 34 6.64 -1.65 5.56
N LEU A 35 7.62 -1.37 6.43
CA LEU A 35 9.03 -1.26 6.09
C LEU A 35 9.63 -2.61 5.68
N LYS A 36 9.20 -3.73 6.25
CA LYS A 36 9.62 -5.06 5.76
C LYS A 36 9.07 -5.38 4.36
N LEU A 37 7.85 -4.92 4.06
CA LEU A 37 7.19 -5.17 2.77
C LEU A 37 7.78 -4.35 1.63
N PHE A 38 8.08 -3.08 1.87
CA PHE A 38 8.54 -2.17 0.83
C PHE A 38 10.00 -1.75 0.98
N GLY A 39 10.65 -2.01 2.11
CA GLY A 39 11.99 -1.51 2.44
C GLY A 39 11.98 -0.03 2.81
N SER A 40 11.62 0.83 1.86
CA SER A 40 11.51 2.28 2.03
C SER A 40 10.58 2.89 0.98
N SER A 41 10.29 4.19 1.09
CA SER A 41 9.56 4.93 0.06
C SER A 41 10.27 4.95 -1.30
N GLU A 42 11.60 4.81 -1.32
CA GLU A 42 12.39 4.76 -2.55
C GLU A 42 12.45 3.35 -3.15
N HIS A 43 12.19 2.32 -2.34
CA HIS A 43 12.30 0.92 -2.72
C HIS A 43 10.94 0.31 -3.11
N ILE A 44 9.92 1.16 -3.30
CA ILE A 44 8.60 0.76 -3.79
C ILE A 44 8.74 0.22 -5.24
N PRO A 45 8.17 -0.94 -5.56
CA PRO A 45 8.24 -1.53 -6.90
C PRO A 45 7.71 -0.56 -7.97
N ASP A 46 8.50 -0.34 -9.03
CA ASP A 46 8.10 0.52 -10.15
C ASP A 46 6.79 0.05 -10.79
N GLY A 47 6.55 -1.27 -10.85
CA GLY A 47 5.27 -1.81 -11.33
C GLY A 47 4.07 -1.33 -10.52
N LEU A 48 4.22 -1.13 -9.21
CA LEU A 48 3.16 -0.57 -8.36
C LEU A 48 3.00 0.93 -8.61
N LEU A 49 4.11 1.65 -8.75
CA LEU A 49 4.09 3.07 -9.08
C LEU A 49 3.44 3.33 -10.44
N GLU A 50 3.71 2.48 -11.44
CA GLU A 50 3.09 2.53 -12.76
C GLU A 50 1.62 2.15 -12.74
N LEU A 51 1.23 1.20 -11.89
CA LEU A 51 -0.17 0.83 -11.70
C LEU A 51 -0.98 2.03 -11.21
N TRP A 52 -0.52 2.72 -10.17
CA TRP A 52 -1.19 3.89 -9.60
C TRP A 52 -1.07 5.17 -10.43
N SER A 53 0.00 5.28 -11.21
CA SER A 53 0.25 6.43 -12.08
C SER A 53 -0.45 6.33 -13.43
N SER A 54 -0.72 5.12 -13.95
CA SER A 54 -1.32 4.93 -15.28
C SER A 54 -2.80 4.59 -15.25
N ARG A 55 -3.33 4.02 -14.15
CA ARG A 55 -4.74 3.59 -14.08
C ARG A 55 -5.56 4.46 -13.15
N THR A 56 -6.70 4.91 -13.66
CA THR A 56 -7.76 5.63 -12.93
C THR A 56 -8.92 4.72 -12.52
N GLU A 57 -8.81 3.41 -12.74
CA GLU A 57 -9.87 2.44 -12.48
C GLU A 57 -9.65 1.67 -11.17
N LEU A 58 -10.69 0.99 -10.69
CA LEU A 58 -10.64 0.13 -9.51
C LEU A 58 -9.53 -0.92 -9.67
N ILE A 59 -8.52 -0.86 -8.80
CA ILE A 59 -7.45 -1.85 -8.77
C ILE A 59 -7.87 -2.95 -7.79
N GLY A 60 -7.97 -4.18 -8.28
CA GLY A 60 -8.23 -5.36 -7.46
C GLY A 60 -6.99 -5.80 -6.69
N SER A 61 -7.21 -6.42 -5.54
CA SER A 61 -6.15 -7.00 -4.70
C SER A 61 -5.21 -7.95 -5.44
N ASP A 62 -5.73 -8.78 -6.36
CA ASP A 62 -4.92 -9.71 -7.17
C ASP A 62 -3.85 -9.01 -8.00
N ALA A 63 -4.21 -7.89 -8.63
CA ALA A 63 -3.28 -7.13 -9.46
C ALA A 63 -2.13 -6.53 -8.64
N ILE A 64 -2.42 -6.10 -7.40
CA ILE A 64 -1.41 -5.56 -6.48
C ILE A 64 -0.58 -6.71 -5.90
N GLY A 65 -1.23 -7.79 -5.46
CA GLY A 65 -0.59 -8.95 -4.86
C GLY A 65 0.37 -9.67 -5.80
N ASN A 66 0.09 -9.68 -7.10
CA ASN A 66 1.00 -10.23 -8.12
C ASN A 66 2.24 -9.34 -8.36
N ILE A 67 2.13 -8.03 -8.12
CA ILE A 67 3.26 -7.08 -8.23
C ILE A 67 4.09 -7.06 -6.95
N MET A 68 3.43 -7.24 -5.81
CA MET A 68 4.06 -7.27 -4.51
C MET A 68 4.57 -8.66 -4.15
N SER A 69 5.46 -8.74 -3.15
CA SER A 69 5.95 -10.04 -2.68
C SER A 69 4.82 -10.95 -2.17
N PRO A 70 5.02 -12.29 -2.15
CA PRO A 70 4.03 -13.27 -1.69
C PRO A 70 3.44 -12.97 -0.30
N LEU A 71 4.22 -12.30 0.57
CA LEU A 71 3.76 -11.85 1.89
C LEU A 71 2.63 -10.82 1.78
N ALA A 72 2.74 -9.85 0.87
CA ALA A 72 1.70 -8.86 0.62
C ALA A 72 0.50 -9.48 -0.08
N HIS A 73 0.69 -10.51 -0.91
CA HIS A 73 -0.43 -11.24 -1.50
C HIS A 73 -1.30 -11.90 -0.42
N GLN A 74 -0.71 -12.50 0.61
CA GLN A 74 -1.46 -13.08 1.74
C GLN A 74 -2.24 -12.02 2.55
N ILE A 75 -1.65 -10.84 2.77
CA ILE A 75 -2.30 -9.74 3.52
C ILE A 75 -3.43 -9.11 2.70
N LEU A 76 -3.30 -9.12 1.36
CA LEU A 76 -4.24 -8.50 0.45
C LEU A 76 -5.29 -9.47 -0.09
N ASP A 77 -5.28 -10.75 0.30
CA ASP A 77 -6.12 -11.84 -0.24
C ASP A 77 -7.65 -11.67 -0.01
N GLY A 78 -8.07 -10.53 0.55
CA GLY A 78 -9.46 -10.10 0.49
C GLY A 78 -9.79 -9.53 -0.89
N ALA A 79 -10.96 -9.84 -1.43
CA ALA A 79 -11.54 -9.30 -2.67
C ALA A 79 -11.81 -7.78 -2.64
N ALA A 80 -10.96 -7.00 -1.97
CA ALA A 80 -11.01 -5.56 -1.88
C ALA A 80 -10.64 -4.94 -3.22
N GLN A 81 -11.40 -3.91 -3.57
CA GLN A 81 -11.09 -3.06 -4.70
C GLN A 81 -10.70 -1.69 -4.16
N TYR A 82 -9.59 -1.18 -4.66
CA TYR A 82 -9.02 0.07 -4.22
C TYR A 82 -9.34 1.16 -5.24
N ASN A 83 -10.06 2.19 -4.80
CA ASN A 83 -10.38 3.36 -5.61
C ASN A 83 -9.20 4.34 -5.73
N HIS A 84 -8.18 4.22 -4.87
CA HIS A 84 -7.03 5.11 -4.82
C HIS A 84 -5.87 4.55 -4.00
N ALA A 85 -4.66 5.02 -4.31
CA ALA A 85 -3.42 4.68 -3.60
C ALA A 85 -3.51 4.89 -2.09
N SER A 86 -4.14 5.98 -1.65
CA SER A 86 -4.34 6.28 -0.22
C SER A 86 -5.25 5.26 0.47
N ASP A 87 -6.29 4.77 -0.23
CA ASP A 87 -7.24 3.80 0.32
C ASP A 87 -6.56 2.43 0.43
N PHE A 88 -5.73 2.08 -0.55
CA PHE A 88 -4.84 0.93 -0.50
C PHE A 88 -3.88 0.99 0.70
N LEU A 89 -3.11 2.07 0.84
CA LEU A 89 -2.14 2.20 1.94
C LEU A 89 -2.80 2.17 3.32
N ARG A 90 -3.97 2.83 3.45
CA ARG A 90 -4.74 2.81 4.69
C ARG A 90 -5.29 1.43 5.01
N ARG A 91 -5.77 0.69 4.01
CA ARG A 91 -6.22 -0.69 4.19
C ARG A 91 -5.05 -1.59 4.57
N LEU A 92 -3.94 -1.51 3.84
CA LEU A 92 -2.74 -2.30 4.11
C LEU A 92 -2.25 -2.10 5.55
N LEU A 93 -2.15 -0.86 6.01
CA LEU A 93 -1.80 -0.56 7.40
C LEU A 93 -2.74 -1.22 8.41
N ARG A 94 -4.05 -1.23 8.11
CA ARG A 94 -5.06 -1.83 8.99
C ARG A 94 -4.99 -3.36 8.99
N GLU A 95 -4.82 -3.99 7.83
CA GLU A 95 -4.66 -5.46 7.77
C GLU A 95 -3.34 -5.88 8.47
N LEU A 96 -2.27 -5.10 8.30
CA LEU A 96 -1.00 -5.31 9.01
C LEU A 96 -1.09 -5.19 10.53
N ASP A 97 -2.01 -4.37 11.03
CA ASP A 97 -2.35 -4.21 12.44
C ASP A 97 -3.24 -5.36 12.96
N GLN A 98 -4.15 -5.87 12.13
CA GLN A 98 -5.11 -6.91 12.51
C GLN A 98 -4.56 -8.34 12.48
N ASP A 99 -3.52 -8.61 11.67
CA ASP A 99 -2.84 -9.92 11.55
C ASP A 99 -1.91 -10.21 12.77
N ASP A 100 -2.30 -9.75 13.95
CA ASP A 100 -1.62 -9.93 15.25
C ASP A 100 -2.59 -10.39 16.36
N HIS A 101 -3.85 -10.70 16.02
CA HIS A 101 -4.88 -11.22 16.93
C HIS A 101 -5.37 -12.61 16.50
#